data_AF-A0A0F2PVI1-F1
#
_entry.id   AF-A0A0F2PVI1-F1
#
_cell.length_a   1.000
_cell.length_b   1.000
_cell.length_c   1.000
_cell.angle_alpha   90.00
_cell.angle_beta   90.00
_cell.angle_gamma   90.00
#
_symmetry.space_group_name_H-M   'P 1'
#
loop_
_entity.id
_entity.type
_entity.pdbx_description
1 polymer ?
#
loop_
_entity_poly.entity_id
_entity_poly.type
_entity_poly.pdbx_seq_one_letter_code
_entity_poly.pdbx_strand_id
1 'polypeptide(L)'
;MSAESYDLMEKRLIKILTEIYDMQMRHFFADDLMPDLLDKIGVDETEAILLINELLDRGWVKCIGGKRKFFLRPGYIAGLPVVLTSSGLSVVKN
;
A
#
# COMPACT_ATOMS: atom_id res chain seq x y z
N MET A 1 -6.72 -17.31 15.35
CA MET A 1 -6.73 -16.22 14.36
C MET A 1 -8.11 -15.59 14.42
N SER A 2 -8.20 -14.34 14.89
CA SER A 2 -9.46 -13.59 14.95
C SER A 2 -9.96 -13.41 13.52
N ALA A 3 -11.20 -13.83 13.24
CA ALA A 3 -11.86 -13.52 11.97
C ALA A 3 -12.19 -12.03 11.98
N GLU A 4 -11.23 -11.21 11.56
CA GLU A 4 -11.52 -9.82 11.21
C GLU A 4 -12.66 -9.84 10.19
N SER A 5 -13.73 -9.09 10.44
CA SER A 5 -14.84 -9.08 9.49
C SER A 5 -14.31 -8.59 8.15
N TYR A 6 -14.72 -9.24 7.06
CA TYR A 6 -14.29 -8.88 5.70
C TYR A 6 -14.45 -7.37 5.43
N ASP A 7 -15.51 -6.77 5.98
CA ASP A 7 -15.81 -5.33 5.93
C ASP A 7 -14.76 -4.46 6.65
N LEU A 8 -14.22 -4.89 7.79
CA LEU A 8 -13.16 -4.15 8.50
C LEU A 8 -11.86 -4.14 7.72
N MET A 9 -11.46 -5.30 7.17
CA MET A 9 -10.25 -5.41 6.35
C MET A 9 -10.38 -4.59 5.06
N GLU A 10 -11.53 -4.63 4.40
CA GLU A 10 -11.78 -3.85 3.19
C GLU A 10 -11.70 -2.34 3.46
N LYS A 11 -12.33 -1.85 4.54
CA LYS A 11 -12.21 -0.45 4.98
C LYS A 11 -10.77 -0.05 5.25
N ARG A 12 -9.99 -0.95 5.88
CA ARG A 12 -8.58 -0.71 6.16
C ARG A 12 -7.76 -0.60 4.88
N LEU A 13 -7.97 -1.49 3.91
CA LEU A 13 -7.30 -1.45 2.61
C LEU A 13 -7.65 -0.19 1.83
N ILE A 14 -8.92 0.21 1.81
CA ILE A 14 -9.36 1.45 1.15
C ILE A 14 -8.69 2.66 1.80
N LYS A 15 -8.64 2.72 3.14
CA LYS A 15 -7.95 3.80 3.85
C LYS A 15 -6.49 3.91 3.43
N ILE A 16 -5.76 2.79 3.36
CA ILE A 16 -4.35 2.78 2.94
C ILE A 16 -4.21 3.20 1.48
N LEU A 17 -5.10 2.72 0.61
CA LEU A 17 -5.10 3.09 -0.81
C LEU A 17 -5.31 4.60 -1.02
N THR A 18 -6.22 5.20 -0.25
CA THR A 18 -6.45 6.66 -0.25
C THR A 18 -5.22 7.41 0.24
N GLU A 19 -4.55 6.92 1.29
CA GLU A 19 -3.32 7.54 1.77
C GLU A 19 -2.20 7.51 0.72
N ILE A 20 -2.02 6.36 0.07
CA ILE A 20 -1.07 6.25 -1.06
C ILE A 20 -1.44 7.27 -2.14
N TYR A 21 -2.72 7.37 -2.53
CA TYR A 21 -3.15 8.35 -3.53
C TYR A 21 -2.82 9.79 -3.14
N ASP A 22 -3.18 10.20 -1.92
CA ASP A 22 -2.94 11.56 -1.42
C ASP A 22 -1.44 11.88 -1.35
N MET A 23 -0.62 10.90 -1.02
CA MET A 23 0.84 11.05 -1.01
C MET A 23 1.40 11.16 -2.42
N GLN A 24 0.93 10.34 -3.37
CA GLN A 24 1.35 10.47 -4.77
C GLN A 24 1.00 11.82 -5.40
N MET A 25 -0.12 12.41 -4.98
CA MET A 25 -0.52 13.74 -5.44
C MET A 25 0.33 14.86 -4.84
N ARG A 26 1.03 14.61 -3.72
CA ARG A 26 1.82 15.61 -2.98
C ARG A 26 3.33 15.44 -3.13
N HIS A 27 3.81 14.23 -3.41
CA HIS A 27 5.23 13.90 -3.48
C HIS A 27 5.70 13.71 -4.93
N PHE A 28 6.83 14.34 -5.28
CA PHE A 28 7.43 14.26 -6.61
C PHE A 28 8.23 12.96 -6.84
N PHE A 29 8.67 12.32 -5.76
CA PHE A 29 9.48 11.10 -5.79
C PHE A 29 8.77 9.96 -5.05
N ALA A 30 8.66 8.81 -5.70
CA ALA A 30 8.00 7.63 -5.14
C ALA A 30 8.79 6.96 -4.00
N ASP A 31 10.08 7.30 -3.88
CA ASP A 31 11.00 6.66 -2.94
C ASP A 31 10.76 7.09 -1.48
N ASP A 32 10.18 8.28 -1.26
CA ASP A 32 9.82 8.78 0.10
C ASP A 32 8.38 8.40 0.50
N LEU A 33 7.60 7.80 -0.41
CA LEU A 33 6.19 7.52 -0.16
C LEU A 33 5.99 6.43 0.89
N MET A 34 6.75 5.34 0.79
CA MET A 34 6.55 4.18 1.66
C MET A 34 6.99 4.40 3.11
N PRO A 35 8.12 5.04 3.44
CA PRO A 35 8.49 5.33 4.82
C PRO A 35 7.42 6.18 5.52
N ASP A 36 6.99 7.27 4.89
CA ASP A 36 5.95 8.16 5.41
C ASP A 36 4.59 7.44 5.56
N LEU A 37 4.27 6.53 4.63
CA LEU A 37 3.04 5.74 4.68
C LEU A 37 3.05 4.82 5.90
N LEU A 38 4.15 4.11 6.14
CA LEU A 38 4.32 3.19 7.27
C LEU A 38 4.18 3.93 8.60
N ASP A 39 4.82 5.09 8.73
CA ASP A 39 4.72 5.95 9.91
C ASP A 39 3.27 6.42 10.13
N LYS A 40 2.57 6.78 9.05
CA LYS A 40 1.19 7.29 9.13
C LYS A 40 0.16 6.22 9.49
N ILE A 41 0.32 5.00 8.99
CA ILE A 41 -0.60 3.89 9.28
C ILE A 41 -0.33 3.24 10.64
N GLY A 42 0.86 3.45 11.21
CA GLY A 42 1.20 3.02 12.57
C GLY A 42 1.25 1.50 12.75
N VAL A 43 1.66 0.78 11.71
CA VAL A 43 1.75 -0.69 11.70
C VAL A 43 3.21 -1.14 11.67
N ASP A 44 3.48 -2.36 12.12
CA ASP A 44 4.81 -2.95 11.94
C ASP A 44 5.07 -3.37 10.48
N GLU A 45 6.33 -3.63 10.14
CA GLU A 45 6.69 -4.02 8.77
C GLU A 45 6.02 -5.30 8.29
N THR A 46 5.74 -6.26 9.19
CA THR A 46 5.11 -7.53 8.82
C THR A 46 3.67 -7.28 8.39
N GLU A 47 2.94 -6.50 9.17
CA GLU A 47 1.58 -6.11 8.88
C GLU A 47 1.51 -5.23 7.63
N ALA A 48 2.45 -4.31 7.44
CA ALA A 48 2.55 -3.53 6.22
C ALA A 48 2.78 -4.40 4.98
N ILE A 49 3.66 -5.41 5.06
CA ILE A 49 3.89 -6.35 3.97
C ILE A 49 2.59 -7.06 3.60
N LEU A 50 1.82 -7.52 4.58
CA LEU A 50 0.52 -8.17 4.33
C LEU A 50 -0.46 -7.22 3.64
N LEU A 51 -0.61 -5.99 4.13
CA LEU A 51 -1.53 -4.99 3.59
C LEU A 51 -1.16 -4.59 2.16
N ILE A 52 0.12 -4.28 1.91
CA ILE A 52 0.58 -3.90 0.58
C ILE A 52 0.50 -5.08 -0.39
N ASN A 53 0.80 -6.29 0.07
CA ASN A 53 0.67 -7.50 -0.74
C ASN A 53 -0.79 -7.73 -1.16
N GLU A 54 -1.75 -7.51 -0.26
CA GLU A 54 -3.17 -7.60 -0.56
C GLU A 54 -3.61 -6.53 -1.58
N LEU A 55 -3.13 -5.28 -1.47
CA LEU A 55 -3.40 -4.23 -2.46
C LEU A 55 -2.85 -4.59 -3.85
N LEU A 56 -1.68 -5.23 -3.90
CA LEU A 56 -1.05 -5.72 -5.13
C LEU A 56 -1.83 -6.88 -5.75
N ASP A 57 -2.30 -7.82 -4.92
CA ASP A 57 -3.05 -9.00 -5.38
C ASP A 57 -4.45 -8.63 -5.88
N ARG A 58 -5.07 -7.59 -5.29
CA ARG A 58 -6.29 -6.95 -5.81
C ARG A 58 -6.06 -6.10 -7.06
N GLY A 59 -4.80 -5.86 -7.42
CA GLY A 59 -4.42 -5.03 -8.55
C GLY A 59 -4.77 -3.55 -8.38
N TRP A 60 -5.04 -3.07 -7.16
CA TRP A 60 -5.31 -1.65 -6.87
C TRP A 60 -4.04 -0.81 -6.91
N VAL A 61 -2.90 -1.43 -6.63
CA VAL A 61 -1.58 -0.84 -6.83
C VAL A 61 -0.70 -1.78 -7.67
N LYS A 62 0.37 -1.22 -8.24
CA LYS A 62 1.42 -1.98 -8.92
C LYS A 62 2.80 -1.53 -8.45
N CYS A 63 3.76 -2.45 -8.43
CA CYS A 63 5.16 -2.11 -8.20
C CYS A 63 5.82 -1.61 -9.49
N ILE A 64 6.60 -0.53 -9.41
CA ILE A 64 7.43 -0.10 -10.54
C ILE A 64 8.67 -1.00 -10.64
N GLY A 65 9.01 -1.41 -11.87
CA GLY A 65 10.28 -2.07 -12.17
C GLY A 65 10.39 -3.54 -11.75
N GLY A 66 9.27 -4.23 -11.50
CA GLY A 66 9.26 -5.68 -11.22
C GLY A 66 9.90 -6.09 -9.88
N LYS A 67 10.07 -5.12 -8.96
CA LYS A 67 10.86 -5.29 -7.73
C LYS A 67 10.11 -5.94 -6.56
N ARG A 68 8.86 -6.42 -6.75
CA ARG A 68 7.97 -6.92 -5.68
C ARG A 68 8.67 -7.91 -4.72
N LYS A 69 9.35 -8.93 -5.26
CA LYS A 69 10.02 -9.98 -4.46
C LYS A 69 11.20 -9.47 -3.62
N PHE A 70 11.81 -8.36 -4.01
CA PHE A 70 12.98 -7.82 -3.31
C PHE A 70 12.60 -6.91 -2.14
N PHE A 71 11.49 -6.19 -2.26
CA PHE A 71 11.08 -5.15 -1.31
C PHE A 71 9.93 -5.59 -0.40
N LEU A 72 9.09 -6.56 -0.79
CA LEU A 72 8.09 -7.16 0.11
C LEU A 72 8.74 -8.13 1.12
N ARG A 73 9.60 -7.60 1.97
CA ARG A 73 10.22 -8.33 3.09
C ARG A 73 10.65 -7.34 4.18
N PRO A 74 10.76 -7.79 5.45
CA PRO A 74 11.19 -6.92 6.54
C PRO A 74 12.56 -6.29 6.26
N GLY A 75 12.72 -5.02 6.61
CA GLY A 75 13.89 -4.18 6.36
C GLY A 75 13.97 -3.58 4.96
N TYR A 76 13.02 -3.88 4.07
CA TYR A 76 13.04 -3.39 2.68
C TYR A 76 11.74 -2.76 2.21
N ILE A 77 10.61 -2.96 2.91
CA ILE A 77 9.29 -2.47 2.47
C ILE A 77 9.23 -0.94 2.32
N ALA A 78 9.98 -0.22 3.17
CA ALA A 78 10.11 1.23 3.09
C ALA A 78 10.66 1.72 1.74
N GLY A 79 11.37 0.88 0.98
CA GLY A 79 11.89 1.25 -0.34
C GLY A 79 11.02 0.79 -1.51
N LEU A 80 9.82 0.23 -1.27
CA LEU A 80 9.00 -0.36 -2.33
C LEU A 80 8.33 0.73 -3.18
N PRO A 81 8.69 0.90 -4.47
CA PRO A 81 7.99 1.87 -5.31
C PRO A 81 6.63 1.31 -5.72
N VAL A 82 5.56 1.83 -5.12
CA VAL A 82 4.17 1.49 -5.47
C VAL A 82 3.48 2.65 -6.16
N VAL A 83 2.61 2.32 -7.13
CA VAL A 83 1.71 3.30 -7.76
C VAL A 83 0.30 2.77 -7.92
N LEU A 84 -0.68 3.68 -7.83
CA LEU A 84 -2.06 3.32 -8.10
C LEU A 84 -2.24 2.86 -9.55
N THR A 85 -3.08 1.86 -9.73
CA THR A 85 -3.59 1.45 -11.05
C THR A 85 -4.89 2.17 -11.36
N SER A 86 -5.39 2.03 -12.59
CA SER A 86 -6.72 2.52 -12.95
C SER A 86 -7.83 1.94 -12.06
N SER A 87 -7.74 0.66 -11.68
CA SER A 87 -8.71 0.04 -10.77
C SER A 87 -8.61 0.59 -9.35
N GLY A 88 -7.40 0.83 -8.84
CA GLY A 88 -7.22 1.49 -7.54
C GLY A 88 -7.77 2.91 -7.53
N LEU A 89 -7.56 3.67 -8.61
CA LEU A 89 -8.12 5.02 -8.74
C LEU A 89 -9.66 5.00 -8.75
N SER A 90 -10.29 4.00 -9.36
CA SER A 90 -11.74 3.83 -9.31
C SER A 90 -12.25 3.54 -7.89
N VAL A 91 -11.46 2.90 -7.04
CA VAL A 91 -11.85 2.65 -5.64
C VAL A 91 -11.77 3.94 -4.81
N VAL A 92 -10.76 4.78 -5.03
CA VAL A 92 -10.56 6.02 -4.26
C VAL A 92 -11.50 7.15 -4.71
N LYS A 93 -11.91 7.17 -5.99
CA LYS A 93 -12.74 8.23 -6.57
C LYS A 93 -14.25 7.98 -6.50
N ASN A 94 -14.68 6.83 -5.99
CA ASN A 94 -16.09 6.50 -5.73
C ASN A 94 -16.40 6.66 -4.24
#